data_AF-A0A091V9T0-F1
#
_entry.id   AF-A0A091V9T0-F1
#
_cell.length_a   1.000
_cell.length_b   1.000
_cell.length_c   1.000
_cell.angle_alpha   90.00
_cell.angle_beta   90.00
_cell.angle_gamma   90.00
#
_symmetry.space_group_name_H-M   'P 1'
#
loop_
_entity.id
_entity.type
_entity.pdbx_description
1 polymer ?
#
loop_
_entity_poly.entity_id
_entity_poly.type
_entity_poly.pdbx_seq_one_letter_code
_entity_poly.pdbx_strand_id
1 'polypeptide(L)'
;VGTLNFRKAKFQLFKELINRTPWEMALRDKGAEQTWVFKDAFHRAQEFSIPRCRKSEKQGKRPAWLSHDLGVKLKAKKTLHRQWKKGLVSWEEYRDAAWLCKDGIRKAKALLEQNLVRDAKNNKKGFYRYINQKRKVKESVPPLMRSSGELITRGEEKAEVLNNFLASVFTG
;
A
#
# COMPACT_ATOMS: atom_id res chain seq x y z
N VAL A 1 4.03 -10.55 -5.14
CA VAL A 1 5.15 -10.13 -6.02
C VAL A 1 5.37 -8.61 -5.91
N GLY A 2 6.61 -8.14 -5.79
CA GLY A 2 6.96 -6.71 -5.70
C GLY A 2 7.68 -6.24 -6.98
N THR A 3 7.45 -5.01 -7.42
CA THR A 3 8.05 -4.46 -8.64
C THR A 3 9.57 -4.26 -8.49
N LEU A 4 10.36 -4.47 -9.54
CA LEU A 4 11.81 -4.25 -9.52
C LEU A 4 12.18 -2.77 -9.56
N ASN A 5 13.25 -2.37 -8.87
CA ASN A 5 13.74 -0.99 -8.87
C ASN A 5 14.92 -0.79 -9.84
N PHE A 6 14.62 -0.55 -11.11
CA PHE A 6 15.63 -0.34 -12.14
C PHE A 6 16.50 0.91 -11.92
N ARG A 7 16.03 1.92 -11.17
CA ARG A 7 16.83 3.11 -10.85
C ARG A 7 18.01 2.83 -9.93
N LYS A 8 17.93 1.73 -9.16
CA LYS A 8 18.99 1.28 -8.25
C LYS A 8 19.67 0.00 -8.74
N ALA A 9 19.44 -0.38 -9.99
CA ALA A 9 20.01 -1.59 -10.57
C ALA A 9 21.52 -1.44 -10.75
N LYS A 10 22.27 -2.48 -10.37
CA LYS A 10 23.70 -2.59 -10.65
C LYS A 10 23.90 -3.29 -11.99
N PHE A 11 23.78 -2.55 -13.08
CA PHE A 11 23.84 -3.13 -14.43
C PHE A 11 25.18 -3.79 -14.78
N GLN A 12 26.28 -3.31 -14.22
CA GLN A 12 27.59 -3.94 -14.43
C GLN A 12 27.65 -5.34 -13.81
N LEU A 13 27.17 -5.48 -12.56
CA LEU A 13 27.03 -6.77 -11.90
C LEU A 13 26.10 -7.72 -12.67
N PHE A 14 25.00 -7.18 -13.21
CA PHE A 14 24.08 -7.98 -14.02
C PHE A 14 24.76 -8.54 -15.28
N LYS A 15 25.47 -7.69 -16.04
CA LYS A 15 26.21 -8.11 -17.23
C LYS A 15 27.29 -9.13 -16.89
N GLU A 16 28.01 -8.93 -15.80
CA GLU A 16 29.04 -9.84 -15.34
C GLU A 16 28.48 -11.22 -14.97
N LEU A 17 27.36 -11.28 -14.24
CA LEU A 17 26.71 -12.56 -13.89
C LEU A 17 26.21 -13.33 -15.12
N ILE A 18 25.67 -12.61 -16.11
CA ILE A 18 25.25 -13.22 -17.38
C ILE A 18 26.46 -13.72 -18.17
N ASN A 19 27.53 -12.94 -18.28
CA ASN A 19 28.71 -13.31 -19.06
C ASN A 19 29.54 -14.43 -18.41
N ARG A 20 29.52 -14.54 -17.07
CA ARG A 20 30.18 -15.63 -16.34
C ARG A 20 29.43 -16.97 -16.45
N THR A 21 28.20 -16.97 -16.94
CA THR A 21 27.44 -18.20 -17.11
C THR A 21 28.00 -18.97 -18.31
N PRO A 22 28.42 -20.25 -18.17
CA PRO A 22 29.01 -21.02 -19.26
C PRO A 22 27.91 -21.51 -20.23
N TRP A 23 27.43 -20.61 -21.08
CA TRP A 23 26.29 -20.83 -21.97
C TRP A 23 26.49 -22.02 -22.91
N GLU A 24 27.71 -22.22 -23.42
CA GLU A 24 28.02 -23.34 -24.31
C GLU A 24 27.83 -24.71 -23.66
N MET A 25 28.09 -24.84 -22.36
CA MET A 25 27.80 -26.07 -21.62
C MET A 25 26.34 -26.12 -21.18
N ALA A 26 25.79 -24.99 -20.76
CA ALA A 26 24.42 -24.91 -20.26
C ALA A 26 23.35 -25.16 -21.35
N LEU A 27 23.71 -24.92 -22.61
CA LEU A 27 22.85 -25.07 -23.80
C LEU A 27 23.28 -26.25 -24.70
N ARG A 28 24.38 -26.94 -24.38
CA ARG A 28 24.79 -28.16 -25.11
C ARG A 28 23.66 -29.19 -25.02
N ASP A 29 23.29 -29.75 -26.18
CA ASP A 29 22.27 -30.78 -26.34
C ASP A 29 20.83 -30.37 -25.94
N LYS A 30 20.57 -29.05 -25.77
CA LYS A 30 19.23 -28.53 -25.46
C LYS A 30 18.54 -27.96 -26.69
N GLY A 31 17.31 -28.43 -26.94
CA GLY A 31 16.46 -27.90 -28.00
C GLY A 31 15.88 -26.52 -27.67
N ALA A 32 15.27 -25.86 -28.67
CA ALA A 32 14.64 -24.53 -28.52
C ALA A 32 13.51 -24.48 -27.46
N GLU A 33 12.93 -25.62 -27.08
CA GLU A 33 11.91 -25.70 -26.02
C GLU A 33 12.50 -25.81 -24.61
N GLN A 34 13.80 -26.10 -24.47
CA GLN A 34 14.50 -26.27 -23.20
C GLN A 34 15.27 -25.01 -22.76
N THR A 35 15.01 -23.87 -23.44
CA THR A 35 15.62 -22.55 -23.20
C THR A 35 15.17 -21.90 -21.89
N TRP A 36 14.36 -22.58 -21.07
CA TRP A 36 14.02 -22.15 -19.71
C TRP A 36 15.25 -21.96 -18.80
N VAL A 37 16.35 -22.66 -19.08
CA VAL A 37 17.64 -22.50 -18.39
C VAL A 37 18.17 -21.07 -18.51
N PHE A 38 17.97 -20.44 -19.68
CA PHE A 38 18.31 -19.03 -19.87
C PHE A 38 17.43 -18.13 -19.01
N LYS A 39 16.12 -18.38 -18.99
CA LYS A 39 15.17 -17.61 -18.17
C LYS A 39 15.50 -17.69 -16.68
N ASP A 40 15.88 -18.86 -16.18
CA ASP A 40 16.24 -19.05 -14.78
C ASP A 40 17.56 -18.37 -14.42
N ALA A 41 18.57 -18.45 -15.28
CA ALA A 41 19.82 -17.73 -15.11
C ALA A 41 19.61 -16.20 -15.16
N PHE A 42 18.76 -15.73 -16.07
CA PHE A 42 18.38 -14.33 -16.18
C PHE A 42 17.65 -13.82 -14.94
N HIS A 43 16.65 -14.56 -14.45
CA HIS A 43 15.93 -14.21 -13.22
C HIS A 43 16.83 -14.22 -11.99
N ARG A 44 17.78 -15.17 -11.89
CA ARG A 44 18.79 -15.18 -10.83
C ARG A 44 19.68 -13.94 -10.89
N ALA A 45 20.25 -13.62 -12.06
CA ALA A 45 21.06 -12.42 -12.24
C ALA A 45 20.27 -11.14 -11.89
N GLN A 46 18.99 -11.11 -12.25
CA GLN A 46 18.07 -10.01 -11.97
C GLN A 46 17.82 -9.83 -10.47
N GLU A 47 17.67 -10.92 -9.72
CA GLU A 47 17.46 -10.90 -8.28
C GLU A 47 18.68 -10.37 -7.51
N PHE A 48 19.89 -10.74 -7.93
CA PHE A 48 21.13 -10.27 -7.31
C PHE A 48 21.47 -8.82 -7.68
N SER A 49 21.10 -8.38 -8.88
CA SER A 49 21.55 -7.09 -9.42
C SER A 49 20.51 -5.98 -9.31
N ILE A 50 19.22 -6.33 -9.22
CA ILE A 50 18.12 -5.37 -9.21
C ILE A 50 17.34 -5.52 -7.90
N PRO A 51 17.51 -4.58 -6.95
CA PRO A 51 16.76 -4.64 -5.71
C PRO A 51 15.26 -4.51 -6.00
N ARG A 52 14.46 -5.33 -5.33
CA ARG A 52 13.00 -5.20 -5.38
C ARG A 52 12.59 -3.91 -4.70
N CYS A 53 11.65 -3.18 -5.29
CA CYS A 53 10.98 -2.09 -4.58
C CYS A 53 10.37 -2.69 -3.32
N ARG A 54 10.72 -2.12 -2.16
CA ARG A 54 9.85 -2.27 -1.00
C ARG A 54 8.49 -1.79 -1.46
N LYS A 55 7.46 -2.64 -1.35
CA LYS A 55 6.08 -2.16 -1.46
C LYS A 55 6.03 -1.02 -0.45
N SER A 56 5.95 0.22 -0.92
CA SER A 56 5.59 1.28 -0.01
C SER A 56 4.19 0.90 0.41
N GLU A 57 4.04 0.41 1.65
CA GLU A 57 2.76 0.43 2.32
C GLU A 57 2.32 1.88 2.24
N LYS A 58 1.51 2.17 1.22
CA LYS A 58 1.13 3.48 0.70
C LYS A 58 1.56 4.57 1.66
N GLN A 59 2.79 5.07 1.49
CA GLN A 59 3.38 6.04 2.41
C GLN A 59 2.31 7.10 2.61
N GLY A 60 1.75 7.16 3.82
CA GLY A 60 0.41 7.71 4.04
C GLY A 60 0.32 9.07 3.39
N LYS A 61 -0.31 9.16 2.22
CA LYS A 61 -0.32 10.41 1.47
C LYS A 61 -0.97 11.43 2.38
N ARG A 62 -0.26 12.52 2.63
CA ARG A 62 -0.73 13.64 3.44
C ARG A 62 -2.17 13.96 2.99
N PRO A 63 -3.15 13.93 3.90
CA PRO A 63 -4.53 14.23 3.53
C PRO A 63 -4.62 15.62 2.89
N ALA A 64 -5.45 15.78 1.86
CA ALA A 64 -5.54 17.03 1.11
C ALA A 64 -5.99 18.22 1.99
N TRP A 65 -6.72 17.97 3.08
CA TRP A 65 -7.13 19.01 4.04
C TRP A 65 -6.04 19.40 5.04
N LEU A 66 -4.92 18.67 5.13
CA LEU A 66 -3.91 18.90 6.17
C LEU A 66 -2.93 20.00 5.76
N SER A 67 -3.17 21.24 6.17
CA SER A 67 -2.24 22.37 6.00
C SER A 67 -0.99 22.24 6.88
N HIS A 68 0.06 23.03 6.58
CA HIS A 68 1.31 23.01 7.37
C HIS A 68 1.07 23.45 8.81
N ASP A 69 0.37 24.57 9.00
CA ASP A 69 -0.04 25.10 10.31
C ASP A 69 -0.80 24.06 11.14
N LEU A 70 -1.80 23.39 10.55
CA LEU A 70 -2.57 22.36 11.24
C LEU A 70 -1.69 21.15 11.60
N GLY A 71 -0.69 20.85 10.78
CA GLY A 71 0.32 19.84 11.08
C GLY A 71 1.19 20.21 12.30
N VAL A 72 1.56 21.48 12.46
CA VAL A 72 2.29 21.98 13.64
C VAL A 72 1.42 21.86 14.88
N LYS A 73 0.16 22.31 14.82
CA LYS A 73 -0.80 22.19 15.94
C LYS A 73 -1.01 20.74 16.37
N LEU A 74 -1.13 19.81 15.42
CA LEU A 74 -1.27 18.39 15.71
C LEU A 74 -0.04 17.80 16.43
N LYS A 75 1.17 18.24 16.04
CA LYS A 75 2.41 17.86 16.72
C LYS A 75 2.46 18.43 18.14
N ALA A 76 2.12 19.71 18.32
CA ALA A 76 2.07 20.36 19.63
C ALA A 76 1.11 19.64 20.58
N LYS A 77 -0.12 19.34 20.13
CA LYS A 77 -1.08 18.52 20.89
C LYS A 77 -0.50 17.15 21.27
N LYS A 78 0.20 16.48 20.35
CA LYS A 78 0.82 15.16 20.62
C LYS A 78 1.92 15.25 21.68
N THR A 79 2.68 16.34 21.69
CA THR A 79 3.69 16.61 22.72
C THR A 79 3.02 16.88 24.07
N LEU A 80 2.01 17.76 24.11
CA LEU A 80 1.24 18.06 25.33
C LEU A 80 0.59 16.80 25.90
N HIS A 81 0.05 15.91 25.06
CA HIS A 81 -0.49 14.64 25.51
C HIS A 81 0.55 13.79 26.26
N ARG A 82 1.78 13.73 25.74
CA ARG A 82 2.88 12.99 26.38
C ARG A 82 3.31 13.64 27.69
N GLN A 83 3.32 14.98 27.76
CA GLN A 83 3.68 15.73 28.97
C GLN A 83 2.61 15.61 30.04
N TRP A 84 1.33 15.72 29.67
CA TRP A 84 0.19 15.48 30.55
C TRP A 84 0.21 14.05 31.12
N LYS A 85 0.49 13.03 30.29
CA LYS A 85 0.65 11.65 30.78
C LYS A 85 1.81 11.46 31.77
N LYS A 86 2.78 12.39 31.79
CA LYS A 86 3.90 12.43 32.72
C LYS A 86 3.67 13.37 33.92
N GLY A 87 2.51 14.02 34.01
CA GLY A 87 2.20 14.99 35.08
C GLY A 87 2.91 16.33 34.95
N LEU A 88 3.55 16.62 33.81
CA LEU A 88 4.32 17.86 33.60
C LEU A 88 3.48 19.05 33.13
N VAL A 89 2.25 18.80 32.70
CA VAL A 89 1.34 19.76 32.08
C VAL A 89 -0.05 19.51 32.63
N SER A 90 -0.81 20.59 32.84
CA SER A 90 -2.18 20.50 33.36
C SER A 90 -3.12 19.82 32.36
N TRP A 91 -4.22 19.26 32.86
CA TRP A 91 -5.25 18.70 31.99
C TRP A 91 -5.88 19.78 31.08
N GLU A 92 -6.01 21.01 31.57
CA GLU A 92 -6.63 22.14 30.87
C GLU A 92 -5.83 22.54 29.63
N GLU A 93 -4.51 22.71 29.75
CA GLU A 93 -3.64 23.05 28.61
C GLU A 93 -3.69 22.00 27.50
N TYR A 94 -3.69 20.71 27.87
CA TYR A 94 -3.86 19.64 26.90
C TYR A 94 -5.27 19.65 26.28
N ARG A 95 -6.31 19.85 27.09
CA ARG A 95 -7.71 19.91 26.65
C ARG A 95 -7.89 21.02 25.62
N ASP A 96 -7.39 22.22 25.88
CA ASP A 96 -7.52 23.37 24.98
C ASP A 96 -6.79 23.15 23.66
N ALA A 97 -5.54 22.66 23.72
CA ALA A 97 -4.80 22.28 22.52
C ALA A 97 -5.50 21.19 21.71
N ALA A 98 -6.12 20.22 22.38
CA ALA A 98 -6.89 19.17 21.73
C ALA A 98 -8.17 19.71 21.06
N TRP A 99 -8.87 20.65 21.71
CA TRP A 99 -10.04 21.33 21.16
C TRP A 99 -9.69 22.18 19.94
N LEU A 100 -8.66 23.02 20.02
CA LEU A 100 -8.20 23.83 18.90
C LEU A 100 -7.79 22.98 17.69
N CYS A 101 -7.10 21.86 17.93
CA CYS A 101 -6.78 20.91 16.86
C CYS A 101 -8.04 20.31 16.24
N LYS A 102 -9.02 19.91 17.04
CA LYS A 102 -10.27 19.30 16.58
C LYS A 102 -11.06 20.29 15.72
N ASP A 103 -11.21 21.53 16.17
CA ASP A 103 -11.89 22.58 15.43
C ASP A 103 -11.16 22.94 14.12
N GLY A 104 -9.83 23.06 14.17
CA GLY A 104 -9.00 23.29 12.98
C GLY A 104 -9.16 22.17 11.93
N ILE A 105 -9.18 20.91 12.36
CA ILE A 105 -9.44 19.76 11.46
C ILE A 105 -10.84 19.84 10.85
N ARG A 106 -11.86 20.19 11.65
CA ARG A 106 -13.24 20.31 11.18
C ARG A 106 -13.36 21.40 10.11
N LYS A 107 -12.81 22.59 10.37
CA LYS A 107 -12.80 23.71 9.43
C LYS A 107 -12.04 23.38 8.15
N ALA A 108 -10.87 22.76 8.26
CA ALA A 108 -10.05 22.40 7.09
C ALA A 108 -10.73 21.35 6.19
N LYS A 109 -11.43 20.37 6.78
CA LYS A 109 -12.22 19.39 6.01
C LYS A 109 -13.40 20.05 5.32
N ALA A 110 -14.15 20.90 6.03
CA ALA A 110 -15.29 21.62 5.46
C ALA A 110 -14.85 22.51 4.29
N LEU A 111 -13.72 23.23 4.44
CA LEU A 111 -13.16 24.06 3.37
C LEU A 111 -12.75 23.24 2.14
N LEU A 112 -12.12 22.08 2.34
CA LEU A 112 -11.80 21.16 1.24
C LEU A 112 -13.06 20.70 0.51
N GLU A 113 -14.10 20.30 1.25
CA GLU A 113 -15.37 19.85 0.67
C GLU A 113 -16.08 20.98 -0.09
N GLN A 114 -16.12 22.19 0.45
CA GLN A 114 -16.65 23.36 -0.23
C GLN A 114 -15.91 23.66 -1.54
N ASN A 115 -14.57 23.59 -1.52
CA ASN A 115 -13.77 23.79 -2.73
C ASN A 115 -14.06 22.70 -3.78
N LEU A 116 -14.18 21.45 -3.36
CA LEU A 116 -14.53 20.33 -4.26
C LEU A 116 -15.91 20.48 -4.88
N VAL A 117 -16.89 20.96 -4.12
CA VAL A 117 -18.26 21.22 -4.62
C VAL A 117 -18.25 22.39 -5.61
N ARG A 118 -17.58 23.50 -5.26
CA ARG A 118 -17.46 24.67 -6.14
C ARG A 118 -16.80 24.32 -7.47
N ASP A 119 -15.74 23.50 -7.43
CA ASP A 119 -14.99 23.10 -8.61
C ASP A 119 -15.58 21.84 -9.29
N ALA A 120 -16.71 21.31 -8.83
CA ALA A 120 -17.27 20.05 -9.34
C ALA A 120 -17.59 20.12 -10.84
N LYS A 121 -18.02 21.29 -11.34
CA LYS A 121 -18.30 21.49 -12.78
C LYS A 121 -17.04 21.40 -13.63
N ASN A 122 -15.94 21.98 -13.16
CA ASN A 122 -14.66 22.05 -13.88
C ASN A 122 -13.79 20.80 -13.66
N ASN A 123 -13.90 20.17 -12.49
CA ASN A 123 -13.09 19.02 -12.06
C ASN A 123 -13.96 17.89 -11.50
N LYS A 124 -14.85 17.35 -12.34
CA LYS A 124 -15.72 16.20 -12.01
C LYS A 124 -14.92 15.01 -11.46
N LYS A 125 -13.75 14.72 -12.04
CA LYS A 125 -12.86 13.63 -11.62
C LYS A 125 -12.31 13.82 -10.20
N GLY A 126 -12.02 15.05 -9.78
CA GLY A 126 -11.59 15.37 -8.42
C GLY A 126 -12.68 15.10 -7.39
N PHE A 127 -13.89 15.55 -7.69
CA PHE A 127 -15.07 15.36 -6.85
C PHE A 127 -15.40 13.86 -6.66
N TYR A 128 -15.60 13.11 -7.74
CA TYR A 128 -15.92 11.67 -7.64
C TYR A 128 -14.80 10.85 -7.00
N ARG A 129 -13.53 11.25 -7.17
CA ARG A 129 -12.40 10.61 -6.47
C ARG A 129 -12.49 10.79 -4.96
N TYR A 130 -12.87 11.99 -4.49
CA TYR A 130 -13.06 12.26 -3.06
C TYR A 130 -14.24 11.44 -2.50
N ILE A 131 -15.36 11.44 -3.21
CA ILE A 131 -16.55 10.64 -2.83
C ILE A 131 -16.21 9.15 -2.78
N ASN A 132 -15.55 8.61 -3.81
CA ASN A 132 -15.14 7.21 -3.83
C ASN A 132 -14.14 6.90 -2.72
N GLN A 133 -13.22 7.81 -2.36
CA GLN A 133 -12.32 7.64 -1.23
C GLN A 133 -13.08 7.56 0.11
N LYS A 134 -14.15 8.34 0.29
CA LYS A 134 -15.00 8.33 1.50
C LYS A 134 -15.94 7.13 1.55
N ARG A 135 -16.44 6.72 0.38
CA ARG A 135 -17.30 5.55 0.20
C ARG A 135 -16.55 4.23 0.29
N LYS A 136 -15.21 4.23 0.43
CA LYS A 136 -14.43 3.00 0.67
C LYS A 136 -14.88 2.34 1.97
N VAL A 137 -15.95 1.56 1.87
CA VAL A 137 -16.11 0.29 2.57
C VAL A 137 -14.83 -0.49 2.29
N LYS A 138 -14.33 -1.20 3.30
CA LYS A 138 -13.21 -2.14 3.11
C LYS A 138 -13.68 -3.11 2.02
N GLU A 139 -13.28 -2.92 0.76
CA GLU A 139 -13.53 -3.82 -0.38
C GLU A 139 -12.71 -5.12 -0.22
N SER A 140 -12.67 -5.63 1.00
CA SER A 140 -12.08 -6.90 1.33
C SER A 140 -13.23 -7.74 1.82
N VAL A 141 -13.45 -8.87 1.16
CA VAL A 141 -14.31 -9.93 1.67
C VAL A 141 -13.97 -10.11 3.14
N PRO A 142 -14.95 -10.05 4.07
CA PRO A 142 -14.72 -10.33 5.48
C PRO A 142 -13.99 -11.66 5.67
N PRO A 143 -13.36 -11.91 6.83
CA PRO A 143 -12.85 -13.24 7.13
C PRO A 143 -13.96 -14.28 6.89
N LEU A 144 -13.62 -15.35 6.16
CA LEU A 144 -14.54 -16.43 5.87
C LEU A 144 -14.26 -17.58 6.82
N MET A 145 -15.29 -18.31 7.23
CA MET A 145 -15.12 -19.49 8.08
C MET A 145 -15.19 -20.74 7.19
N ARG A 146 -14.19 -21.61 7.29
CA ARG A 146 -14.21 -22.91 6.60
C ARG A 146 -15.16 -23.85 7.35
N SER A 147 -15.60 -24.93 6.70
CA SER A 147 -16.37 -26.01 7.34
C SER A 147 -15.68 -26.64 8.55
N SER A 148 -14.34 -26.56 8.63
CA SER A 148 -13.52 -26.99 9.77
C SER A 148 -13.54 -26.03 10.97
N GLY A 149 -14.24 -24.89 10.88
CA GLY A 149 -14.31 -23.86 11.92
C GLY A 149 -13.14 -22.86 11.92
N GLU A 150 -12.20 -22.98 10.99
CA GLU A 150 -11.03 -22.09 10.88
C GLU A 150 -11.38 -20.75 10.20
N LEU A 151 -10.86 -19.65 10.75
CA LEU A 151 -11.12 -18.29 10.29
C LEU A 151 -10.08 -17.83 9.25
N ILE A 152 -10.48 -17.80 7.99
CA ILE A 152 -9.62 -17.50 6.86
C ILE A 152 -9.54 -15.99 6.64
N THR A 153 -8.33 -15.45 6.81
CA THR A 153 -8.05 -14.02 6.59
C THR A 153 -7.27 -13.75 5.31
N ARG A 154 -6.53 -14.74 4.78
CA ARG A 154 -5.69 -14.63 3.58
C ARG A 154 -6.52 -14.67 2.29
N GLY A 155 -6.18 -13.82 1.32
CA GLY A 155 -6.98 -13.65 0.09
C GLY A 155 -7.00 -14.87 -0.83
N GLU A 156 -5.91 -15.63 -0.89
CA GLU A 156 -5.80 -16.84 -1.73
C GLU A 156 -6.74 -17.94 -1.21
N GLU A 157 -6.68 -18.22 0.09
CA GLU A 157 -7.56 -19.19 0.75
C GLU A 157 -9.04 -18.80 0.67
N LYS A 158 -9.36 -17.49 0.73
CA LYS A 158 -10.74 -17.01 0.51
C LYS A 158 -11.24 -17.31 -0.89
N ALA A 159 -10.38 -17.17 -1.90
CA ALA A 159 -10.75 -17.45 -3.29
C ALA A 159 -11.02 -18.94 -3.48
N GLU A 160 -10.21 -19.82 -2.89
CA GLU A 160 -10.43 -21.27 -2.94
C GLU A 160 -11.76 -21.69 -2.30
N VAL A 161 -12.07 -21.18 -1.11
CA VAL A 161 -13.33 -21.51 -0.42
C VAL A 161 -14.54 -21.05 -1.23
N LEU A 162 -14.50 -19.83 -1.77
CA LEU A 162 -15.58 -19.33 -2.63
C LEU A 162 -15.69 -20.13 -3.93
N ASN A 163 -14.57 -20.52 -4.54
CA ASN A 163 -14.57 -21.32 -5.75
C ASN A 163 -15.16 -22.71 -5.53
N ASN A 164 -14.80 -23.38 -4.43
CA ASN A 164 -15.36 -24.68 -4.06
C ASN A 164 -16.86 -24.60 -3.78
N PHE A 165 -17.31 -23.54 -3.09
CA PHE A 165 -18.73 -23.31 -2.85
C PHE A 165 -19.49 -23.12 -4.16
N LEU A 166 -19.01 -22.24 -5.04
CA LEU A 166 -19.66 -22.00 -6.33
C LEU A 166 -19.69 -23.27 -7.19
N ALA A 167 -18.59 -24.02 -7.27
CA ALA A 167 -18.55 -25.29 -7.97
C ALA A 167 -19.63 -26.24 -7.45
N SER A 168 -19.76 -26.38 -6.12
CA SER A 168 -20.77 -27.25 -5.50
C SER A 168 -22.22 -26.86 -5.82
N VAL A 169 -22.52 -25.58 -6.10
CA VAL A 169 -23.87 -25.13 -6.47
C VAL A 169 -24.19 -25.44 -7.95
N PHE A 170 -23.17 -25.49 -8.81
CA PHE A 170 -23.33 -25.72 -10.25
C PHE A 170 -23.12 -27.16 -10.70
N THR A 171 -22.57 -28.03 -9.84
CA THR A 171 -22.43 -29.48 -10.09
C THR A 171 -23.52 -30.32 -9.40
N GLY A 172 -24.69 -29.72 -9.16
CA GLY A 172 -25.90 -30.43 -8.73
C GLY A 172 -26.68 -30.99 -9.91
#